data_AF-A0A7I8DYN2-F1
#
_entry.id   AF-A0A7I8DYN2-F1
#
_cell.length_a   1.000
_cell.length_b   1.000
_cell.length_c   1.000
_cell.angle_alpha   90.00
_cell.angle_beta   90.00
_cell.angle_gamma   90.00
#
_symmetry.space_group_name_H-M   'P 1'
#
loop_
_entity.id
_entity.type
_entity.pdbx_description
1 polymer ?
#
loop_
_entity_poly.entity_id
_entity_poly.type
_entity_poly.pdbx_seq_one_letter_code
_entity_poly.pdbx_strand_id
1 'polypeptide(L)'
;METTNYEEFFPNCHVDYVEDEKHWHSLRGKGIGGSDAGIVMNVNNYKTPYELWEEKTGAKKPVFQISEAIEKGNALEPILIELFGVLYKNKFELIDTKDISLSNKKYPFLRANLDGAMIEIATKEKWGLEIKSTTIQNGAMLKEWANDHIPITYYFQVLHYMITTGLRHFVLYAILDIPWANNGAGKQETRVVYLHYDDLVLDAKYLFKTELWYWNLIKTKTPPPFLENRNKELKEVN
;
A
#
# COMPACT_ATOMS: atom_id res chain seq x y z
N MET A 1 22.64 -8.75 -15.64
CA MET A 1 21.20 -8.67 -15.32
C MET A 1 20.57 -8.01 -16.52
N GLU A 2 19.65 -8.69 -17.21
CA GLU A 2 18.83 -8.01 -18.22
C GLU A 2 18.11 -6.85 -17.52
N THR A 3 18.17 -5.67 -18.10
CA THR A 3 17.39 -4.52 -17.63
C THR A 3 15.91 -4.89 -17.76
N THR A 4 15.18 -4.94 -16.65
CA THR A 4 13.74 -5.21 -16.67
C THR A 4 13.04 -4.19 -17.56
N ASN A 5 12.31 -4.68 -18.56
CA ASN A 5 11.41 -3.84 -19.36
C ASN A 5 10.12 -3.61 -18.55
N TYR A 6 10.05 -2.47 -17.84
CA TYR A 6 8.91 -2.16 -16.96
C TYR A 6 7.62 -1.95 -17.74
N GLU A 7 7.67 -1.46 -18.96
CA GLU A 7 6.51 -1.26 -19.83
C GLU A 7 5.90 -2.60 -20.25
N GLU A 8 6.73 -3.61 -20.50
CA GLU A 8 6.27 -4.99 -20.72
C GLU A 8 5.81 -5.65 -19.41
N PHE A 9 6.47 -5.36 -18.29
CA PHE A 9 6.07 -5.87 -16.99
C PHE A 9 4.69 -5.33 -16.58
N PHE A 10 4.47 -4.03 -16.72
CA PHE A 10 3.27 -3.28 -16.36
C PHE A 10 2.56 -2.69 -17.61
N PRO A 11 1.96 -3.53 -18.47
CA PRO A 11 1.39 -3.07 -19.74
C PRO A 11 0.23 -2.09 -19.57
N ASN A 12 -0.41 -2.06 -18.40
CA ASN A 12 -1.52 -1.17 -18.06
C ASN A 12 -1.07 0.16 -17.45
N CYS A 13 0.23 0.38 -17.26
CA CYS A 13 0.75 1.56 -16.57
C CYS A 13 1.66 2.41 -17.46
N HIS A 14 1.60 3.71 -17.26
CA HIS A 14 2.73 4.58 -17.56
C HIS A 14 3.79 4.40 -16.46
N VAL A 15 5.06 4.36 -16.85
CA VAL A 15 6.21 4.27 -15.96
C VAL A 15 6.85 5.66 -15.90
N ASP A 16 6.79 6.29 -14.74
CA ASP A 16 7.49 7.54 -14.45
C ASP A 16 8.77 7.21 -13.67
N TYR A 17 9.94 7.49 -14.25
CA TYR A 17 11.22 7.30 -13.56
C TYR A 17 11.44 8.41 -12.52
N VAL A 18 11.70 8.02 -11.28
CA VAL A 18 11.86 8.92 -10.14
C VAL A 18 13.31 9.42 -10.11
N GLU A 19 13.47 10.74 -10.19
CA GLU A 19 14.81 11.36 -10.25
C GLU A 19 15.33 11.72 -8.86
N ASP A 20 14.44 12.21 -8.01
CA ASP A 20 14.73 12.59 -6.63
C ASP A 20 13.46 12.52 -5.76
N GLU A 21 13.63 12.77 -4.47
CA GLU A 21 12.52 12.76 -3.50
C GLU A 21 11.44 13.81 -3.83
N LYS A 22 11.83 14.98 -4.36
CA LYS A 22 10.86 16.04 -4.71
C LYS A 22 10.02 15.63 -5.91
N HIS A 23 10.64 14.99 -6.91
CA HIS A 23 9.95 14.43 -8.05
C HIS A 23 8.98 13.34 -7.59
N TRP A 24 9.41 12.45 -6.69
CA TRP A 24 8.54 11.45 -6.08
C TRP A 24 7.31 12.05 -5.40
N HIS A 25 7.50 13.05 -4.54
CA HIS A 25 6.40 13.77 -3.87
C HIS A 25 5.47 14.45 -4.87
N SER A 26 6.04 15.06 -5.93
CA SER A 26 5.26 15.68 -7.01
C SER A 26 4.38 14.67 -7.74
N LEU A 27 4.92 13.51 -8.10
CA LEU A 27 4.17 12.43 -8.76
C LEU A 27 3.02 11.94 -7.88
N ARG A 28 3.24 11.74 -6.57
CA ARG A 28 2.19 11.36 -5.61
C ARG A 28 1.10 12.42 -5.45
N GLY A 29 1.41 13.68 -5.71
CA GLY A 29 0.43 14.76 -5.74
C GLY A 29 -0.54 14.68 -6.92
N LYS A 30 -0.19 13.98 -8.01
CA LYS A 30 -0.99 13.92 -9.25
C LYS A 30 -2.19 12.97 -9.19
N GLY A 31 -2.38 12.24 -8.09
CA GLY A 31 -3.41 11.20 -8.00
C GLY A 31 -3.63 10.68 -6.59
N ILE A 32 -4.35 9.57 -6.48
CA ILE A 32 -4.55 8.75 -5.29
C ILE A 32 -3.50 7.64 -5.32
N GLY A 33 -2.72 7.51 -4.24
CA GLY A 33 -1.76 6.42 -4.08
C GLY A 33 -2.26 5.31 -3.16
N GLY A 34 -1.52 4.20 -3.07
CA GLY A 34 -1.90 3.05 -2.23
C GLY A 34 -2.12 3.40 -0.76
N SER A 35 -1.25 4.24 -0.17
CA SER A 35 -1.42 4.71 1.21
C SER A 35 -2.65 5.61 1.41
N ASP A 36 -3.16 6.22 0.34
CA ASP A 36 -4.34 7.09 0.37
C ASP A 36 -5.64 6.25 0.36
N ALA A 37 -5.61 5.03 -0.17
CA ALA A 37 -6.79 4.17 -0.31
C ALA A 37 -7.53 3.95 1.02
N GLY A 38 -6.79 3.63 2.10
CA GLY A 38 -7.38 3.49 3.43
C GLY A 38 -7.95 4.81 3.99
N ILE A 39 -7.44 5.97 3.58
CA ILE A 39 -7.98 7.27 3.96
C ILE A 39 -9.26 7.56 3.18
N VAL A 40 -9.28 7.29 1.87
CA VAL A 40 -10.47 7.42 1.01
C VAL A 40 -11.61 6.54 1.51
N MET A 41 -11.29 5.34 1.99
CA MET A 41 -12.23 4.41 2.60
C MET A 41 -12.62 4.78 4.06
N ASN A 42 -12.08 5.89 4.58
CA ASN A 42 -12.33 6.38 5.94
C ASN A 42 -11.98 5.37 7.05
N VAL A 43 -10.94 4.55 6.84
CA VAL A 43 -10.47 3.55 7.81
C VAL A 43 -9.10 3.89 8.42
N ASN A 44 -8.50 5.03 8.05
CA ASN A 44 -7.22 5.49 8.56
C ASN A 44 -7.38 6.21 9.90
N ASN A 45 -6.53 5.88 10.88
CA ASN A 45 -6.59 6.46 12.24
C ASN A 45 -5.91 7.82 12.39
N TYR A 46 -5.12 8.24 11.40
CA TYR A 46 -4.23 9.41 11.46
C TYR A 46 -4.66 10.56 10.54
N LYS A 47 -5.38 10.25 9.45
CA LYS A 47 -5.81 11.23 8.46
C LYS A 47 -7.22 10.94 7.98
N THR A 48 -8.05 11.98 7.95
CA THR A 48 -9.43 11.93 7.46
C THR A 48 -9.49 12.12 5.93
N PRO A 49 -10.59 11.68 5.27
CA PRO A 49 -10.84 12.03 3.88
C PRO A 49 -10.82 13.55 3.65
N TYR A 50 -11.33 14.36 4.58
CA TYR A 50 -11.32 15.82 4.40
C TYR A 50 -9.89 16.38 4.37
N GLU A 51 -9.02 15.96 5.30
CA GLU A 51 -7.62 16.40 5.32
C GLU A 51 -6.85 15.95 4.07
N LEU A 52 -7.07 14.72 3.59
CA LEU A 52 -6.48 14.27 2.32
C LEU A 52 -6.99 15.11 1.14
N TRP A 53 -8.26 15.48 1.12
CA TRP A 53 -8.82 16.34 0.09
C TRP A 53 -8.18 17.74 0.11
N GLU A 54 -7.95 18.32 1.29
CA GLU A 54 -7.23 19.60 1.41
C GLU A 54 -5.81 19.52 0.84
N GLU A 55 -5.11 18.41 1.11
CA GLU A 55 -3.77 18.16 0.56
C GLU A 55 -3.79 18.01 -0.96
N LYS A 56 -4.69 17.19 -1.50
CA LYS A 56 -4.77 16.89 -2.95
C LYS A 56 -5.30 18.06 -3.78
N THR A 57 -6.07 18.97 -3.18
CA THR A 57 -6.51 20.21 -3.84
C THR A 57 -5.50 21.35 -3.73
N GLY A 58 -4.43 21.17 -2.95
CA GLY A 58 -3.45 22.21 -2.65
C GLY A 58 -3.95 23.28 -1.68
N ALA A 59 -5.11 23.08 -1.05
CA ALA A 59 -5.63 23.97 0.00
C ALA A 59 -4.74 23.95 1.26
N LYS A 60 -4.08 22.81 1.51
CA LYS A 60 -3.13 22.63 2.60
C LYS A 60 -1.89 21.91 2.10
N LYS A 61 -0.70 22.29 2.60
CA LYS A 61 0.52 21.52 2.33
C LYS A 61 0.48 20.23 3.15
N PRO A 62 0.89 19.08 2.58
CA PRO A 62 1.06 17.85 3.34
C PRO A 62 1.98 18.08 4.54
N VAL A 63 1.56 17.62 5.71
CA VAL A 63 2.40 17.62 6.91
C VAL A 63 3.10 16.27 6.97
N PHE A 64 4.40 16.28 6.70
CA PHE A 64 5.21 15.07 6.87
C PHE A 64 5.40 14.82 8.36
N GLN A 65 4.87 13.69 8.83
CA GLN A 65 5.10 13.25 10.20
C GLN A 65 6.48 12.61 10.27
N ILE A 66 7.28 13.08 11.21
CA ILE A 66 8.55 12.45 11.58
C ILE A 66 8.30 11.77 12.92
N SER A 67 8.58 10.48 12.99
CA SER A 67 8.52 9.71 14.23
C SER A 67 9.56 8.61 14.18
N GLU A 68 10.03 8.17 15.34
CA GLU A 68 10.97 7.04 15.45
C GLU A 68 10.44 5.78 14.75
N ALA A 69 9.11 5.58 14.74
CA ALA A 69 8.47 4.48 14.04
C ALA A 69 8.62 4.58 12.50
N ILE A 70 8.49 5.79 11.94
CA ILE A 70 8.66 6.03 10.50
C ILE A 70 10.15 5.91 10.13
N GLU A 71 11.05 6.50 10.92
CA GLU A 71 12.49 6.40 10.70
C GLU A 71 12.96 4.94 10.72
N LYS A 72 12.52 4.18 11.73
CA LYS A 72 12.78 2.74 11.81
C LYS A 72 12.24 1.99 10.60
N GLY A 73 11.03 2.32 10.15
CA GLY A 73 10.45 1.66 8.98
C GLY A 73 11.23 1.93 7.70
N ASN A 74 11.59 3.18 7.45
CA ASN A 74 12.40 3.56 6.29
C ASN A 74 13.76 2.87 6.30
N ALA A 75 14.39 2.72 7.47
CA ALA A 75 15.66 2.02 7.61
C ALA A 75 15.53 0.50 7.40
N LEU A 76 14.43 -0.11 7.84
CA LEU A 76 14.19 -1.55 7.73
C LEU A 76 13.73 -1.99 6.35
N GLU A 77 12.98 -1.16 5.62
CA GLU A 77 12.43 -1.52 4.30
C GLU A 77 13.44 -2.14 3.33
N PRO A 78 14.59 -1.51 2.99
CA PRO A 78 15.57 -2.12 2.09
C PRO A 78 16.10 -3.46 2.60
N ILE A 79 16.31 -3.58 3.92
CA ILE A 79 16.81 -4.79 4.57
C ILE A 79 15.78 -5.92 4.48
N LEU A 80 14.50 -5.61 4.66
CA LEU A 80 13.41 -6.57 4.58
C LEU A 80 13.17 -7.04 3.14
N ILE A 81 13.33 -6.18 2.13
CA ILE A 81 13.30 -6.56 0.72
C ILE A 81 14.43 -7.54 0.40
N GLU A 82 15.66 -7.25 0.83
CA GLU A 82 16.81 -8.14 0.62
C GLU A 82 16.60 -9.49 1.33
N LEU A 83 16.17 -9.46 2.59
CA LEU A 83 15.86 -10.67 3.35
C LEU A 83 14.76 -11.50 2.68
N PHE A 84 13.69 -10.87 2.20
CA PHE A 84 12.65 -11.53 1.43
C PHE A 84 13.26 -12.22 0.19
N GLY A 85 14.11 -11.52 -0.55
CA GLY A 85 14.81 -12.07 -1.70
C GLY A 85 15.62 -13.32 -1.35
N VAL A 86 16.35 -13.32 -0.23
CA VAL A 86 17.12 -14.48 0.23
C VAL A 86 16.22 -15.66 0.61
N LEU A 87 15.14 -15.41 1.36
CA LEU A 87 14.25 -16.45 1.87
C LEU A 87 13.38 -17.08 0.77
N TYR A 88 12.97 -16.28 -0.22
CA TYR A 88 12.00 -16.69 -1.24
C TYR A 88 12.60 -16.86 -2.64
N LYS A 89 13.93 -16.79 -2.81
CA LYS A 89 14.62 -16.95 -4.12
C LYS A 89 14.28 -18.21 -4.92
N ASN A 90 13.83 -19.27 -4.26
CA ASN A 90 13.43 -20.52 -4.92
C ASN A 90 11.98 -20.49 -5.44
N LYS A 91 11.19 -19.50 -5.01
CA LYS A 91 9.79 -19.29 -5.42
C LYS A 91 9.62 -18.06 -6.32
N PHE A 92 10.33 -16.98 -6.02
CA PHE A 92 10.17 -15.70 -6.69
C PHE A 92 11.50 -15.16 -7.20
N GLU A 93 11.46 -14.61 -8.41
CA GLU A 93 12.48 -13.70 -8.94
C GLU A 93 12.05 -12.26 -8.64
N LEU A 94 12.86 -11.51 -7.89
CA LEU A 94 12.56 -10.13 -7.53
C LEU A 94 12.84 -9.16 -8.67
N ILE A 95 11.96 -8.19 -8.81
CA ILE A 95 12.04 -7.06 -9.72
C ILE A 95 12.05 -5.79 -8.87
N ASP A 96 13.13 -5.03 -8.96
CA ASP A 96 13.25 -3.74 -8.29
C ASP A 96 12.26 -2.73 -8.91
N THR A 97 11.60 -1.94 -8.06
CA THR A 97 10.66 -0.90 -8.47
C THR A 97 10.91 0.43 -7.77
N LYS A 98 12.02 0.59 -7.03
CA LYS A 98 12.28 1.78 -6.22
C LYS A 98 12.37 3.07 -7.02
N ASP A 99 12.96 3.00 -8.21
CA ASP A 99 13.19 4.17 -9.05
C ASP A 99 12.04 4.46 -10.02
N ILE A 100 10.87 3.83 -9.83
CA ILE A 100 9.70 4.04 -10.67
C ILE A 100 8.44 4.38 -9.87
N SER A 101 7.59 5.19 -10.48
CA SER A 101 6.20 5.40 -10.07
C SER A 101 5.29 5.00 -11.23
N LEU A 102 4.27 4.23 -10.93
CA LEU A 102 3.32 3.76 -11.93
C LEU A 102 2.05 4.61 -11.87
N SER A 103 1.44 4.85 -13.04
CA SER A 103 0.08 5.38 -13.11
C SER A 103 -0.75 4.60 -14.12
N ASN A 104 -2.02 4.34 -13.81
CA ASN A 104 -2.87 3.54 -14.69
C ASN A 104 -3.15 4.30 -16.00
N LYS A 105 -2.95 3.65 -17.16
CA LYS A 105 -3.16 4.26 -18.49
C LYS A 105 -4.59 4.73 -18.73
N LYS A 106 -5.58 4.01 -18.20
CA LYS A 106 -7.01 4.33 -18.39
C LYS A 106 -7.50 5.35 -17.37
N TYR A 107 -6.98 5.29 -16.14
CA TYR A 107 -7.35 6.16 -15.04
C TYR A 107 -6.09 6.75 -14.39
N PRO A 108 -5.44 7.76 -14.99
CA PRO A 108 -4.12 8.25 -14.55
C PRO A 108 -4.05 8.82 -13.13
N PHE A 109 -5.20 9.05 -12.49
CA PHE A 109 -5.26 9.43 -11.08
C PHE A 109 -4.94 8.26 -10.14
N LEU A 110 -5.03 7.01 -10.60
CA LEU A 110 -4.60 5.85 -9.82
C LEU A 110 -3.09 5.69 -9.97
N ARG A 111 -2.36 5.73 -8.85
CA ARG A 111 -0.90 5.73 -8.84
C ARG A 111 -0.33 4.69 -7.87
N ALA A 112 0.72 3.99 -8.29
CA ALA A 112 1.35 2.97 -7.47
C ALA A 112 2.86 3.24 -7.29
N ASN A 113 3.32 3.03 -6.06
CA ASN A 113 4.72 2.98 -5.69
C ASN A 113 4.88 1.67 -4.92
N LEU A 114 5.32 0.63 -5.62
CA LEU A 114 5.47 -0.70 -5.04
C LEU A 114 6.83 -0.79 -4.35
N ASP A 115 6.90 -1.54 -3.24
CA ASP A 115 8.18 -1.86 -2.60
C ASP A 115 8.99 -2.85 -3.45
N GLY A 116 8.29 -3.68 -4.23
CA GLY A 116 8.86 -4.52 -5.28
C GLY A 116 7.79 -5.15 -6.17
N ALA A 117 8.25 -5.78 -7.24
CA ALA A 117 7.46 -6.72 -8.03
C ALA A 117 8.22 -8.04 -8.17
N MET A 118 7.55 -9.09 -8.62
CA MET A 118 8.15 -10.42 -8.68
C MET A 118 7.59 -11.25 -9.84
N ILE A 119 8.36 -12.25 -10.25
CA ILE A 119 7.90 -13.33 -11.14
C ILE A 119 7.94 -14.63 -10.34
N GLU A 120 6.81 -15.34 -10.24
CA GLU A 120 6.81 -16.67 -9.64
C GLU A 120 7.49 -17.66 -10.59
N ILE A 121 8.48 -18.39 -10.08
CA ILE A 121 9.37 -19.22 -10.90
C ILE A 121 8.60 -20.34 -11.61
N ALA A 122 7.65 -20.96 -10.89
CA ALA A 122 6.90 -22.12 -11.37
C ALA A 122 5.83 -21.79 -12.41
N THR A 123 5.09 -20.70 -12.19
CA THR A 123 3.91 -20.32 -13.00
C THR A 123 4.22 -19.23 -14.02
N LYS A 124 5.32 -18.49 -13.82
CA LYS A 124 5.67 -17.25 -14.54
C LYS A 124 4.66 -16.12 -14.35
N GLU A 125 3.77 -16.23 -13.37
CA GLU A 125 2.84 -15.15 -13.03
C GLU A 125 3.59 -13.98 -12.39
N LYS A 126 3.09 -12.77 -12.64
CA LYS A 126 3.63 -11.53 -12.07
C LYS A 126 2.93 -11.22 -10.74
N TRP A 127 3.72 -10.87 -9.74
CA TRP A 127 3.29 -10.58 -8.38
C TRP A 127 3.76 -9.19 -7.95
N GLY A 128 3.01 -8.56 -7.04
CA GLY A 128 3.47 -7.38 -6.31
C GLY A 128 4.00 -7.77 -4.93
N LEU A 129 4.94 -6.98 -4.42
CA LEU A 129 5.48 -7.10 -3.06
C LEU A 129 5.18 -5.82 -2.29
N GLU A 130 4.58 -5.98 -1.11
CA GLU A 130 4.40 -4.92 -0.11
C GLU A 130 5.11 -5.32 1.17
N ILE A 131 6.00 -4.47 1.66
CA ILE A 131 6.80 -4.65 2.86
C ILE A 131 6.26 -3.76 3.97
N LYS A 132 6.08 -4.32 5.16
CA LYS A 132 5.70 -3.54 6.35
C LYS A 132 6.61 -3.83 7.52
N SER A 133 6.95 -2.78 8.25
CA SER A 133 7.46 -2.90 9.62
C SER A 133 6.47 -2.22 10.55
N THR A 134 5.95 -2.97 11.52
CA THR A 134 4.89 -2.46 12.40
C THR A 134 5.24 -2.71 13.86
N THR A 135 5.27 -1.64 14.66
CA THR A 135 5.31 -1.76 16.11
C THR A 135 3.91 -2.02 16.65
N ILE A 136 3.71 -3.16 17.28
CA ILE A 136 2.44 -3.60 17.87
C ILE A 136 2.29 -2.99 19.26
N GLN A 137 1.53 -1.90 19.34
CA GLN A 137 1.40 -1.12 20.59
C GLN A 137 0.53 -1.81 21.64
N ASN A 138 -0.39 -2.68 21.23
CA ASN A 138 -1.30 -3.38 22.13
C ASN A 138 -1.85 -4.67 21.49
N GLY A 139 -2.56 -5.46 22.29
CA GLY A 139 -3.14 -6.72 21.84
C GLY A 139 -4.25 -6.59 20.79
N ALA A 140 -4.92 -5.43 20.67
CA ALA A 140 -5.92 -5.23 19.62
C ALA A 140 -5.26 -5.10 18.24
N MET A 141 -4.16 -4.35 18.14
CA MET A 141 -3.34 -4.29 16.92
C MET A 141 -2.79 -5.67 16.54
N LEU A 142 -2.34 -6.46 17.52
CA LEU A 142 -1.84 -7.81 17.24
C LEU A 142 -2.94 -8.72 16.65
N LYS A 143 -4.18 -8.57 17.11
CA LYS A 143 -5.32 -9.36 16.62
C LYS A 143 -5.68 -9.06 15.17
N GLU A 144 -5.36 -7.88 14.64
CA GLU A 144 -5.53 -7.56 13.21
C GLU A 144 -4.67 -8.47 12.31
N TRP A 145 -3.64 -9.09 12.86
CA TRP A 145 -2.74 -10.02 12.17
C TRP A 145 -3.03 -11.51 12.48
N ALA A 146 -4.15 -11.81 13.13
CA ALA A 146 -4.54 -13.18 13.44
C ALA A 146 -5.22 -13.84 12.23
N ASN A 147 -5.03 -15.15 12.07
CA ASN A 147 -5.65 -15.96 11.00
C ASN A 147 -5.34 -15.42 9.58
N ASP A 148 -4.08 -15.08 9.33
CA ASP A 148 -3.58 -14.56 8.05
C ASP A 148 -4.28 -13.26 7.57
N HIS A 149 -4.96 -12.55 8.47
CA HIS A 149 -5.44 -11.20 8.21
C HIS A 149 -4.31 -10.16 8.26
N ILE A 150 -4.60 -8.99 7.70
CA ILE A 150 -3.75 -7.81 7.75
C ILE A 150 -4.58 -6.59 8.18
N PRO A 151 -3.95 -5.55 8.76
CA PRO A 151 -4.62 -4.29 9.03
C PRO A 151 -5.38 -3.75 7.81
N ILE A 152 -6.60 -3.27 8.02
CA ILE A 152 -7.53 -2.89 6.94
C ILE A 152 -6.98 -1.79 6.02
N THR A 153 -6.11 -0.91 6.54
CA THR A 153 -5.43 0.10 5.73
C THR A 153 -4.44 -0.53 4.75
N TYR A 154 -3.74 -1.58 5.15
CA TYR A 154 -2.82 -2.33 4.28
C TYR A 154 -3.59 -3.17 3.26
N TYR A 155 -4.75 -3.72 3.64
CA TYR A 155 -5.66 -4.39 2.72
C TYR A 155 -6.08 -3.48 1.57
N PHE A 156 -6.61 -2.29 1.85
CA PHE A 156 -6.98 -1.34 0.79
C PHE A 156 -5.79 -0.82 0.00
N GLN A 157 -4.60 -0.71 0.61
CA GLN A 157 -3.38 -0.36 -0.11
C GLN A 157 -3.04 -1.42 -1.17
N VAL A 158 -3.07 -2.71 -0.82
CA VAL A 158 -2.80 -3.80 -1.77
C VAL A 158 -3.86 -3.85 -2.86
N LEU A 159 -5.16 -3.73 -2.51
CA LEU A 159 -6.24 -3.66 -3.49
C LEU A 159 -6.05 -2.50 -4.48
N HIS A 160 -5.67 -1.33 -3.99
CA HIS A 160 -5.38 -0.16 -4.83
C HIS A 160 -4.25 -0.46 -5.83
N TYR A 161 -3.18 -1.14 -5.39
CA TYR A 161 -2.09 -1.52 -6.27
C TYR A 161 -2.50 -2.58 -7.31
N MET A 162 -3.33 -3.56 -6.94
CA MET A 162 -3.92 -4.50 -7.91
C MET A 162 -4.75 -3.77 -8.97
N ILE A 163 -5.61 -2.82 -8.56
CA ILE A 163 -6.44 -2.03 -9.49
C ILE A 163 -5.56 -1.16 -10.41
N THR A 164 -4.57 -0.49 -9.83
CA THR A 164 -3.69 0.43 -10.57
C THR A 164 -2.85 -0.30 -11.61
N THR A 165 -2.23 -1.41 -11.22
CA THR A 165 -1.23 -2.13 -12.03
C THR A 165 -1.83 -3.22 -12.90
N GLY A 166 -2.96 -3.79 -12.49
CA GLY A 166 -3.53 -5.00 -13.07
C GLY A 166 -2.82 -6.30 -12.63
N LEU A 167 -1.87 -6.23 -11.70
CA LEU A 167 -1.32 -7.42 -11.07
C LEU A 167 -2.41 -8.15 -10.29
N ARG A 168 -2.45 -9.47 -10.44
CA ARG A 168 -3.50 -10.32 -9.85
C ARG A 168 -3.10 -10.95 -8.52
N HIS A 169 -1.84 -10.83 -8.16
CA HIS A 169 -1.28 -11.50 -6.99
C HIS A 169 -0.35 -10.55 -6.24
N PHE A 170 -0.44 -10.54 -4.92
CA PHE A 170 0.44 -9.78 -4.04
C PHE A 170 0.89 -10.61 -2.86
N VAL A 171 2.10 -10.34 -2.41
CA VAL A 171 2.59 -10.75 -1.10
C VAL A 171 2.71 -9.51 -0.22
N LEU A 172 2.04 -9.53 0.93
CA LEU A 172 2.35 -8.62 2.03
C LEU A 172 3.28 -9.35 2.99
N TYR A 173 4.51 -8.86 3.12
CA TYR A 173 5.51 -9.38 4.03
C TYR A 173 5.80 -8.35 5.12
N ALA A 174 5.50 -8.71 6.37
CA ALA A 174 5.60 -7.81 7.50
C ALA A 174 6.51 -8.35 8.60
N ILE A 175 7.30 -7.45 9.21
CA ILE A 175 7.90 -7.69 10.52
C ILE A 175 7.09 -6.96 11.59
N LEU A 176 6.62 -7.70 12.58
CA LEU A 176 5.89 -7.20 13.73
C LEU A 176 6.85 -7.11 14.92
N ASP A 177 7.03 -5.92 15.46
CA ASP A 177 7.76 -5.69 16.69
C ASP A 177 6.77 -5.56 17.86
N ILE A 178 6.86 -6.46 18.83
CA ILE A 178 5.92 -6.61 19.95
C ILE A 178 6.68 -6.32 21.25
N PRO A 179 6.88 -5.04 21.62
CA PRO A 179 7.80 -4.67 22.70
C PRO A 179 7.35 -5.16 24.08
N TRP A 180 6.04 -5.34 24.29
CA TRP A 180 5.46 -5.81 25.54
C TRP A 180 5.44 -7.35 25.69
N ALA A 181 5.83 -8.09 24.65
CA ALA A 181 5.90 -9.55 24.72
C ALA A 181 7.01 -10.01 25.68
N ASN A 182 6.95 -11.29 26.10
CA ASN A 182 7.97 -11.94 26.94
C ASN A 182 8.31 -11.13 28.21
N ASN A 183 7.29 -10.70 28.96
CA ASN A 183 7.44 -9.88 30.16
C ASN A 183 8.26 -8.58 29.93
N GLY A 184 8.10 -7.96 28.76
CA GLY A 184 8.79 -6.72 28.39
C GLY A 184 10.18 -6.90 27.76
N ALA A 185 10.64 -8.14 27.56
CA ALA A 185 11.86 -8.41 26.78
C ALA A 185 11.66 -8.22 25.27
N GLY A 186 10.41 -8.09 24.81
CA GLY A 186 10.06 -7.92 23.41
C GLY A 186 10.04 -9.22 22.64
N LYS A 187 9.47 -9.15 21.43
CA LYS A 187 9.44 -10.24 20.45
C LYS A 187 9.30 -9.64 19.05
N GLN A 188 10.00 -10.23 18.08
CA GLN A 188 9.76 -9.95 16.68
C GLN A 188 9.15 -11.17 16.00
N GLU A 189 8.19 -10.93 15.13
CA GLU A 189 7.53 -11.98 14.35
C GLU A 189 7.38 -11.56 12.89
N THR A 190 7.69 -12.47 11.97
CA THR A 190 7.39 -12.26 10.56
C THR A 190 5.97 -12.75 10.24
N ARG A 191 5.26 -12.01 9.39
CA ARG A 191 3.97 -12.38 8.79
C ARG A 191 4.07 -12.30 7.28
N VAL A 192 3.49 -13.29 6.60
CA VAL A 192 3.48 -13.35 5.14
C VAL A 192 2.08 -13.71 4.70
N VAL A 193 1.42 -12.78 4.02
CA VAL A 193 0.04 -12.94 3.57
C VAL A 193 0.02 -12.85 2.05
N TYR A 194 -0.64 -13.83 1.42
CA TYR A 194 -0.82 -13.89 -0.02
C TYR A 194 -2.23 -13.40 -0.35
N LEU A 195 -2.33 -12.47 -1.30
CA LEU A 195 -3.60 -11.89 -1.75
C LEU A 195 -3.77 -12.16 -3.23
N HIS A 196 -4.92 -12.73 -3.61
CA HIS A 196 -5.27 -13.06 -4.99
C HIS A 196 -6.50 -12.25 -5.40
N TYR A 197 -6.40 -11.51 -6.51
CA TYR A 197 -7.46 -10.62 -6.97
C TYR A 197 -8.81 -11.32 -7.17
N ASP A 198 -8.80 -12.59 -7.56
CA ASP A 198 -10.02 -13.37 -7.80
C ASP A 198 -10.88 -13.55 -6.54
N ASP A 199 -10.25 -13.58 -5.37
CA ASP A 199 -10.96 -13.66 -4.09
C ASP A 199 -11.49 -12.30 -3.64
N LEU A 200 -11.00 -11.21 -4.25
CA LEU A 200 -11.20 -9.82 -3.78
C LEU A 200 -11.93 -8.94 -4.79
N VAL A 201 -12.54 -9.52 -5.83
CA VAL A 201 -13.12 -8.79 -6.97
C VAL A 201 -14.18 -7.78 -6.54
N LEU A 202 -15.04 -8.14 -5.58
CA LEU A 202 -16.10 -7.26 -5.10
C LEU A 202 -15.53 -6.04 -4.36
N ASP A 203 -14.56 -6.28 -3.49
CA ASP A 203 -13.89 -5.23 -2.72
C ASP A 203 -13.08 -4.31 -3.62
N ALA A 204 -12.37 -4.87 -4.60
CA ALA A 204 -11.65 -4.08 -5.60
C ALA A 204 -12.60 -3.17 -6.42
N LYS A 205 -13.77 -3.69 -6.81
CA LYS A 205 -14.79 -2.89 -7.52
C LYS A 205 -15.36 -1.79 -6.61
N TYR A 206 -15.56 -2.09 -5.33
CA TYR A 206 -16.06 -1.13 -4.38
C TYR A 206 -15.03 -0.01 -4.14
N LEU A 207 -13.78 -0.36 -3.85
CA LEU A 207 -12.68 0.60 -3.70
C LEU A 207 -12.54 1.49 -4.94
N PHE A 208 -12.49 0.90 -6.14
CA PHE A 208 -12.36 1.68 -7.37
C PHE A 208 -13.49 2.71 -7.56
N LYS A 209 -14.74 2.33 -7.27
CA LYS A 209 -15.88 3.26 -7.34
C LYS A 209 -15.74 4.41 -6.34
N THR A 210 -15.32 4.10 -5.12
CA THR A 210 -15.11 5.10 -4.07
C THR A 210 -13.97 6.06 -4.45
N GLU A 211 -12.85 5.55 -4.95
CA GLU A 211 -11.73 6.37 -5.41
C GLU A 211 -12.09 7.24 -6.61
N LEU A 212 -12.88 6.71 -7.55
CA LEU A 212 -13.37 7.48 -8.70
C LEU A 212 -14.29 8.63 -8.26
N TRP A 213 -15.21 8.37 -7.33
CA TRP A 213 -16.05 9.40 -6.72
C TRP A 213 -15.21 10.45 -6.00
N TYR A 214 -14.28 10.00 -5.16
CA TYR A 214 -13.43 10.88 -4.35
C TYR A 214 -12.51 11.73 -5.22
N TRP A 215 -11.95 11.16 -6.30
CA TRP A 215 -11.17 11.91 -7.28
C TRP A 215 -12.01 12.98 -7.98
N ASN A 216 -13.30 12.72 -8.24
CA ASN A 216 -14.19 13.74 -8.77
C ASN A 216 -14.33 14.94 -7.83
N LEU A 217 -14.43 14.70 -6.52
CA LEU A 217 -14.47 15.75 -5.49
C LEU A 217 -13.20 16.62 -5.49
N ILE A 218 -12.03 16.00 -5.65
CA ILE A 218 -10.76 16.72 -5.78
C ILE A 218 -10.79 17.61 -7.03
N LYS A 219 -11.19 17.07 -8.18
CA LYS A 219 -11.26 17.81 -9.46
C LYS A 219 -12.25 18.99 -9.40
N THR A 220 -13.41 18.80 -8.78
CA THR A 220 -14.45 19.83 -8.68
C THR A 220 -14.23 20.76 -7.49
N LYS A 221 -13.17 20.54 -6.68
CA LYS A 221 -12.93 21.24 -5.40
C LYS A 221 -14.18 21.24 -4.51
N THR A 222 -14.92 20.14 -4.52
CA THR A 222 -16.05 19.92 -3.62
C THR A 222 -15.53 19.13 -2.42
N PRO A 223 -15.69 19.62 -1.17
CA PRO A 223 -15.21 18.87 -0.03
C PRO A 223 -15.98 17.55 0.13
N PRO A 224 -15.34 16.46 0.60
CA PRO A 224 -16.05 15.26 0.98
C PRO A 224 -17.00 15.56 2.16
N PRO A 225 -18.13 14.84 2.27
CA PRO A 225 -19.01 14.98 3.42
C PRO A 225 -18.25 14.70 4.72
N PHE A 226 -18.59 15.43 5.77
CA PHE A 226 -18.07 15.15 7.09
C PHE A 226 -18.68 13.84 7.61
N LEU A 227 -17.97 12.74 7.40
CA LEU A 227 -18.35 11.43 7.94
C LEU A 227 -17.68 11.29 9.31
N GLU A 228 -18.39 11.74 10.34
CA GLU A 228 -17.90 11.87 11.72
C GLU A 228 -17.50 10.53 12.39
N ASN A 229 -17.83 9.38 11.78
CA ASN A 229 -17.68 8.07 12.43
C ASN A 229 -16.67 7.13 11.77
N ARG A 230 -15.59 6.92 12.53
CA ARG A 230 -14.55 5.90 12.39
C ARG A 230 -15.10 4.51 12.71
N ASN A 231 -14.89 3.55 11.80
CA ASN A 231 -14.72 2.11 12.08
C ASN A 231 -15.40 1.52 13.33
N LYS A 232 -16.75 1.54 13.40
CA LYS A 232 -17.49 0.62 14.26
C LYS A 232 -18.43 -0.33 13.50
N GLU A 233 -18.74 -0.05 12.24
CA GLU A 233 -19.77 -0.80 11.50
C GLU A 233 -19.22 -1.80 10.47
N LEU A 234 -17.90 -1.89 10.27
CA LEU A 234 -17.30 -3.01 9.53
C LEU A 234 -17.18 -4.29 10.37
N LYS A 235 -17.85 -4.37 11.53
CA LYS A 235 -17.91 -5.59 12.36
C LYS A 235 -19.05 -6.54 12.02
N GLU A 236 -19.93 -6.21 11.09
CA GLU A 236 -21.00 -7.13 10.67
C GLU A 236 -21.22 -7.02 9.16
N VAL A 237 -20.37 -7.71 8.40
CA VAL A 237 -20.79 -8.28 7.12
C VAL A 237 -20.62 -9.78 7.30
N ASN A 238 -21.74 -10.43 7.61
CA ASN A 238 -21.86 -11.90 7.72
C ASN A 238 -21.55 -12.57 6.38
#